data_AF-A0A3D1DFG9-F1
#
_entry.id   AF-A0A3D1DFG9-F1
#
_cell.length_a   1.000
_cell.length_b   1.000
_cell.length_c   1.000
_cell.angle_alpha   90.00
_cell.angle_beta   90.00
_cell.angle_gamma   90.00
#
_symmetry.space_group_name_H-M   'P 1'
#
loop_
_entity.id
_entity.type
_entity.pdbx_description
1 polymer ?
#
loop_
_entity_poly.entity_id
_entity_poly.type
_entity_poly.pdbx_seq_one_letter_code
_entity_poly.pdbx_strand_id
1 'polypeptide(L)'
;MPAEDHASAHRPGTATGRELEDRDPGHRSGWFAKTTPEKLTTADEKTLLSERRVTDLNRRDVLCQGLAGLAAAGSGSLLLAEEAAPTNATPDLHNYQDFLDKKGIPQIAPAAVWKPTHPDILGPFHVPGSPFRGKVTAPLAEGATLVVRGRLWGFDTKKPVRNAVLDVWQADHKGRYDMTNPRQPPKWHEFQNRIRLVTDETGYYEYETIRPAAYRAGGGVRPAHIHYMVQAPGYGRLITQLYFKGDPYLARDRWARESNLLIAPREKKVPKGKYQLATFDIVLARAEQTGRN
;
A
#
# COMPACT_ATOMS: atom_id res chain seq x y z
N MET A 1 54.09 -37.24 -9.05
CA MET A 1 53.71 -38.61 -9.45
C MET A 1 54.15 -39.58 -8.38
N PRO A 2 53.43 -40.67 -8.13
CA PRO A 2 51.97 -40.77 -8.07
C PRO A 2 51.49 -41.72 -6.95
N ALA A 3 50.18 -41.72 -6.70
CA ALA A 3 49.43 -42.95 -6.44
C ALA A 3 47.95 -42.64 -6.69
N GLU A 4 47.50 -43.02 -7.88
CA GLU A 4 46.11 -43.19 -8.27
C GLU A 4 45.52 -44.38 -7.49
N ASP A 5 44.20 -44.37 -7.24
CA ASP A 5 43.44 -45.59 -7.55
C ASP A 5 41.98 -45.29 -7.89
N HIS A 6 41.48 -46.15 -8.77
CA HIS A 6 40.34 -46.00 -9.65
C HIS A 6 39.02 -46.58 -9.09
N ALA A 7 37.95 -46.30 -9.87
CA ALA A 7 36.77 -47.15 -10.14
C ALA A 7 35.47 -46.84 -9.39
N SER A 8 34.29 -47.09 -9.94
CA SER A 8 33.73 -47.06 -11.31
C SER A 8 32.21 -47.23 -11.13
N ALA A 9 31.47 -46.75 -12.13
CA ALA A 9 30.02 -46.77 -12.37
C ALA A 9 29.22 -47.97 -11.84
N HIS A 10 27.91 -47.76 -11.58
CA HIS A 10 26.82 -48.64 -12.04
C HIS A 10 25.43 -47.94 -12.02
N ARG A 11 24.88 -47.71 -13.21
CA ARG A 11 23.45 -47.75 -13.63
C ARG A 11 23.45 -48.72 -14.83
N PRO A 12 22.39 -49.50 -15.18
CA PRO A 12 21.07 -48.94 -15.55
C PRO A 12 19.86 -49.91 -15.35
N GLY A 13 18.66 -49.49 -15.76
CA GLY A 13 17.50 -50.37 -15.91
C GLY A 13 16.25 -49.66 -16.44
N THR A 14 15.99 -49.82 -17.74
CA THR A 14 14.76 -49.46 -18.48
C THR A 14 14.08 -50.73 -19.00
N ALA A 15 12.75 -50.84 -18.89
CA ALA A 15 11.85 -51.64 -19.73
C ALA A 15 10.40 -51.16 -19.43
N THR A 16 9.62 -50.53 -20.32
CA THR A 16 8.94 -50.93 -21.58
C THR A 16 7.90 -52.06 -21.46
N GLY A 17 6.62 -51.67 -21.57
CA GLY A 17 5.63 -52.26 -22.50
C GLY A 17 4.64 -53.31 -21.97
N ARG A 18 3.33 -52.98 -21.93
CA ARG A 18 2.30 -53.44 -22.91
C ARG A 18 0.87 -53.06 -22.50
N GLU A 19 0.12 -52.61 -23.52
CA GLU A 19 -1.34 -52.47 -23.61
C GLU A 19 -2.12 -53.78 -23.42
N LEU A 20 -3.40 -53.62 -23.04
CA LEU A 20 -4.64 -54.15 -23.66
C LEU A 20 -5.80 -53.53 -22.84
N GLU A 21 -6.60 -52.56 -23.34
CA GLU A 21 -7.85 -52.76 -24.12
C GLU A 21 -8.82 -53.75 -23.43
N ASP A 22 -10.12 -53.50 -23.18
CA ASP A 22 -11.12 -52.64 -23.82
C ASP A 22 -12.46 -52.74 -23.02
N ARG A 23 -13.46 -51.92 -23.40
CA ARG A 23 -14.92 -51.97 -23.15
C ARG A 23 -15.50 -51.20 -21.95
N ASP A 24 -16.52 -50.35 -22.06
CA ASP A 24 -17.31 -49.76 -23.17
C ASP A 24 -18.16 -48.62 -22.54
N PRO A 25 -18.63 -47.59 -23.29
CA PRO A 25 -19.19 -46.34 -22.81
C PRO A 25 -20.72 -46.22 -22.97
N GLY A 26 -21.32 -45.26 -22.26
CA GLY A 26 -22.70 -44.77 -22.47
C GLY A 26 -22.99 -43.69 -21.42
N HIS A 27 -23.58 -42.53 -21.69
CA HIS A 27 -24.41 -42.06 -22.79
C HIS A 27 -24.24 -40.54 -22.94
N ARG A 28 -24.04 -40.09 -24.18
CA ARG A 28 -24.42 -38.76 -24.69
C ARG A 28 -25.11 -38.97 -26.03
N SER A 29 -26.36 -38.52 -26.19
CA SER A 29 -26.89 -37.82 -27.39
C SER A 29 -28.42 -37.86 -27.49
N GLY A 30 -28.97 -36.76 -28.04
CA GLY A 30 -30.28 -36.65 -28.68
C GLY A 30 -31.44 -36.34 -27.73
N TRP A 31 -32.35 -35.40 -27.98
CA TRP A 31 -32.93 -35.04 -29.28
C TRP A 31 -33.46 -33.60 -29.31
N PHE A 32 -33.32 -32.99 -30.49
CA PHE A 32 -34.03 -31.79 -30.93
C PHE A 32 -35.55 -32.01 -30.94
N ALA A 33 -36.31 -31.03 -30.44
CA ALA A 33 -37.64 -30.76 -30.93
C ALA A 33 -37.67 -29.33 -31.49
N LYS A 34 -37.83 -29.24 -32.81
CA LYS A 34 -38.21 -28.00 -33.51
C LYS A 34 -39.69 -27.75 -33.23
N THR A 35 -40.02 -26.58 -32.70
CA THR A 35 -41.36 -25.97 -32.85
C THR A 35 -41.17 -24.58 -33.44
N THR A 36 -41.84 -24.36 -34.58
CA THR A 36 -41.91 -23.10 -35.33
C THR A 36 -42.70 -22.02 -34.58
N PRO A 37 -42.53 -20.72 -34.93
CA PRO A 37 -43.00 -19.62 -34.11
C PRO A 37 -44.48 -19.32 -34.38
N GLU A 38 -45.25 -19.13 -33.31
CA GLU A 38 -46.58 -18.54 -33.39
C GLU A 38 -46.62 -17.23 -32.58
N LYS A 39 -47.46 -16.32 -33.06
CA LYS A 39 -47.33 -14.87 -33.04
C LYS A 39 -47.50 -14.24 -31.65
N LEU A 40 -46.89 -13.05 -31.50
CA LEU A 40 -47.13 -12.10 -30.42
C LEU A 40 -48.63 -11.85 -30.20
N THR A 41 -49.05 -11.91 -28.93
CA THR A 41 -50.10 -11.04 -28.40
C THR A 41 -49.57 -10.36 -27.14
N THR A 42 -49.40 -9.05 -27.26
CA THR A 42 -49.14 -8.09 -26.19
C THR A 42 -50.23 -8.12 -25.11
N ALA A 43 -49.81 -7.85 -23.87
CA ALA A 43 -50.58 -7.78 -22.63
C ALA A 43 -50.67 -9.12 -21.88
N ASP A 44 -49.72 -9.35 -20.97
CA ASP A 44 -49.96 -9.90 -19.61
C ASP A 44 -48.64 -10.21 -18.87
N GLU A 45 -47.73 -9.23 -18.83
CA GLU A 45 -46.47 -9.33 -18.07
C GLU A 45 -46.26 -8.15 -17.11
N LYS A 46 -47.36 -7.56 -16.61
CA LYS A 46 -47.31 -6.37 -15.74
C LYS A 46 -47.82 -6.55 -14.31
N THR A 47 -48.13 -7.76 -13.88
CA THR A 47 -48.68 -7.94 -12.53
C THR A 47 -48.16 -9.23 -11.92
N LEU A 48 -46.90 -9.25 -11.48
CA LEU A 48 -46.36 -10.23 -10.51
C LEU A 48 -44.93 -9.82 -10.09
N LEU A 49 -44.79 -8.63 -9.49
CA LEU A 49 -43.65 -8.33 -8.61
C LEU A 49 -44.22 -7.84 -7.30
N SER A 50 -44.16 -8.74 -6.32
CA SER A 50 -44.69 -8.59 -4.98
C SER A 50 -43.95 -7.50 -4.20
N GLU A 51 -44.73 -6.73 -3.44
CA GLU A 51 -44.30 -5.75 -2.47
C GLU A 51 -43.38 -6.42 -1.42
N ARG A 52 -42.06 -6.20 -1.53
CA ARG A 52 -41.15 -6.38 -0.39
C ARG A 52 -40.97 -5.05 0.31
N ARG A 53 -41.18 -5.03 1.63
CA ARG A 53 -40.96 -3.85 2.46
C ARG A 53 -39.48 -3.46 2.44
N VAL A 54 -39.23 -2.15 2.42
CA VAL A 54 -37.89 -1.50 2.38
C VAL A 54 -36.97 -1.94 3.53
N THR A 55 -37.50 -2.54 4.59
CA THR A 55 -36.75 -3.08 5.73
C THR A 55 -35.97 -4.37 5.42
N ASP A 56 -36.24 -5.04 4.29
CA ASP A 56 -35.66 -6.35 3.96
C ASP A 56 -34.57 -6.29 2.88
N LEU A 57 -34.04 -5.11 2.57
CA LEU A 57 -33.01 -4.92 1.53
C LEU A 57 -31.60 -4.95 2.14
N ASN A 58 -30.72 -5.81 1.60
CA ASN A 58 -29.31 -5.83 1.98
C ASN A 58 -28.45 -4.97 1.02
N ARG A 59 -27.22 -4.65 1.40
CA ARG A 59 -26.29 -3.81 0.62
C ARG A 59 -26.10 -4.26 -0.83
N ARG A 60 -26.18 -5.56 -1.13
CA ARG A 60 -26.11 -6.10 -2.49
C ARG A 60 -27.36 -5.81 -3.31
N ASP A 61 -28.54 -5.78 -2.69
CA ASP A 61 -29.80 -5.52 -3.39
C ASP A 61 -29.89 -4.06 -3.84
N VAL A 62 -29.40 -3.13 -3.00
CA VAL A 62 -29.26 -1.71 -3.33
C VAL A 62 -28.31 -1.49 -4.51
N LEU A 63 -27.19 -2.24 -4.55
CA LEU A 63 -26.20 -2.11 -5.61
C LEU A 63 -26.70 -2.67 -6.95
N CYS A 64 -27.42 -3.79 -6.92
CA CYS A 64 -27.96 -4.44 -8.12
C CYS A 64 -29.16 -3.69 -8.70
N GLN A 65 -30.02 -3.09 -7.86
CA GLN A 65 -31.16 -2.31 -8.35
C GLN A 65 -30.77 -0.87 -8.75
N GLY A 66 -29.69 -0.31 -8.20
CA GLY A 66 -29.22 1.03 -8.53
C GLY A 66 -28.67 1.21 -9.95
N LEU A 67 -28.26 0.14 -10.62
CA LEU A 67 -27.69 0.20 -11.98
C LEU A 67 -28.74 0.30 -13.10
N ALA A 68 -30.01 -0.01 -12.83
CA ALA A 68 -31.09 0.16 -13.79
C ALA A 68 -31.73 1.56 -13.75
N GLY A 69 -31.46 2.36 -12.70
CA GLY A 69 -32.03 3.70 -12.53
C GLY A 69 -31.23 4.84 -13.16
N LEU A 70 -29.95 4.62 -13.52
CA LEU A 70 -29.06 5.68 -14.00
C LEU A 70 -29.08 5.93 -15.52
N ALA A 71 -29.85 5.17 -16.28
CA ALA A 71 -29.82 5.24 -17.75
C ALA A 71 -30.98 6.01 -18.40
N ALA A 72 -31.94 6.56 -17.63
CA ALA A 72 -33.16 7.14 -18.18
C ALA A 72 -33.44 8.62 -17.80
N ALA A 73 -32.43 9.38 -17.37
CA ALA A 73 -32.50 10.83 -17.33
C ALA A 73 -31.18 11.40 -17.88
N GLY A 74 -31.30 12.09 -19.02
CA GLY A 74 -30.20 12.37 -19.94
C GLY A 74 -29.07 13.25 -19.42
N SER A 75 -27.97 13.17 -20.15
CA SER A 75 -26.98 14.21 -20.46
C SER A 75 -27.12 15.52 -19.67
N GLY A 76 -26.73 15.50 -18.40
CA GLY A 76 -26.51 16.70 -17.58
C GLY A 76 -25.07 16.70 -17.13
N SER A 77 -24.26 17.57 -17.71
CA SER A 77 -22.92 17.87 -17.23
C SER A 77 -22.93 18.05 -15.70
N LEU A 78 -22.04 17.37 -14.99
CA LEU A 78 -21.70 17.68 -13.59
C LEU A 78 -20.98 19.04 -13.53
N LEU A 79 -21.71 20.10 -13.86
CA LEU A 79 -21.36 21.46 -13.47
C LEU A 79 -22.12 21.69 -12.18
N LEU A 80 -21.41 21.63 -11.05
CA LEU A 80 -21.95 22.18 -9.81
C LEU A 80 -22.28 23.64 -10.10
N ALA A 81 -23.56 24.00 -9.99
CA ALA A 81 -23.94 25.40 -9.99
C ALA A 81 -23.14 26.09 -8.87
N GLU A 82 -22.56 27.26 -9.16
CA GLU A 82 -21.86 28.10 -8.18
C GLU A 82 -22.71 28.41 -6.93
N GLU A 83 -24.03 28.27 -7.08
CA GLU A 83 -25.06 28.51 -6.09
C GLU A 83 -25.52 27.25 -5.32
N ALA A 84 -24.86 26.10 -5.54
CA ALA A 84 -25.17 24.88 -4.79
C ALA A 84 -24.83 25.11 -3.31
N ALA A 85 -25.88 25.30 -2.49
CA ALA A 85 -25.75 25.45 -1.05
C ALA A 85 -24.95 24.26 -0.48
N PRO A 86 -24.04 24.49 0.48
CA PRO A 86 -23.35 23.41 1.17
C PRO A 86 -24.38 22.42 1.69
N THR A 87 -24.18 21.12 1.44
CA THR A 87 -25.01 20.10 2.08
C THR A 87 -24.89 20.27 3.59
N ASN A 88 -26.02 20.13 4.28
CA ASN A 88 -26.05 20.21 5.74
C ASN A 88 -25.00 19.26 6.32
N ALA A 89 -24.15 19.79 7.21
CA ALA A 89 -23.14 18.99 7.88
C ALA A 89 -23.82 17.78 8.53
N THR A 90 -23.25 16.59 8.34
CA THR A 90 -23.71 15.41 9.06
C THR A 90 -23.53 15.69 10.55
N PRO A 91 -24.56 15.53 11.38
CA PRO A 91 -24.44 15.69 12.83
C PRO A 91 -23.30 14.81 13.33
N ASP A 92 -22.42 15.39 14.15
CA ASP A 92 -21.31 14.69 14.76
C ASP A 92 -21.84 13.70 15.80
N LEU A 93 -22.20 12.50 15.32
CA LEU A 93 -22.77 11.40 16.10
C LEU A 93 -21.89 10.94 17.27
N HIS A 94 -20.62 11.33 17.28
CA HIS A 94 -19.65 10.89 18.28
C HIS A 94 -19.14 12.03 19.16
N ASN A 95 -19.70 13.25 19.02
CA ASN A 95 -19.23 14.46 19.71
C ASN A 95 -17.71 14.62 19.60
N TYR A 96 -17.15 14.24 18.46
CA TYR A 96 -15.73 14.37 18.16
C TYR A 96 -15.30 15.84 18.22
N GLN A 97 -16.13 16.76 17.77
CA GLN A 97 -15.91 18.20 17.83
C GLN A 97 -15.85 18.69 19.29
N ASP A 98 -16.82 18.31 20.13
CA ASP A 98 -16.78 18.63 21.58
C ASP A 98 -15.55 18.01 22.27
N PHE A 99 -15.16 16.81 21.88
CA PHE A 99 -13.95 16.15 22.38
C PHE A 99 -12.69 16.96 22.01
N LEU A 100 -12.58 17.39 20.75
CA LEU A 100 -11.48 18.23 20.27
C LEU A 100 -11.46 19.59 20.98
N ASP A 101 -12.61 20.23 21.17
CA ASP A 101 -12.75 21.52 21.83
C ASP A 101 -12.37 21.42 23.31
N LYS A 102 -12.77 20.34 23.98
CA LYS A 102 -12.50 20.09 25.41
C LYS A 102 -11.06 19.68 25.68
N LYS A 103 -10.46 18.87 24.80
CA LYS A 103 -9.09 18.36 24.98
C LYS A 103 -8.05 19.26 24.34
N GLY A 104 -8.46 20.14 23.45
CA GLY A 104 -7.59 20.81 22.50
C GLY A 104 -7.03 19.80 21.50
N ILE A 105 -6.79 20.24 20.26
CA ILE A 105 -5.80 19.56 19.43
C ILE A 105 -4.45 19.84 20.10
N PRO A 106 -3.74 18.84 20.64
CA PRO A 106 -2.53 19.11 21.38
C PRO A 106 -1.55 19.84 20.44
N GLN A 107 -1.17 21.06 20.82
CA GLN A 107 -0.17 21.87 20.14
C GLN A 107 1.20 21.25 20.39
N ILE A 108 1.45 20.11 19.76
CA ILE A 108 2.69 19.36 19.94
C ILE A 108 3.71 20.01 19.03
N ALA A 109 4.50 20.94 19.57
CA ALA A 109 5.67 21.45 18.87
C ALA A 109 6.55 20.26 18.40
N PRO A 110 7.12 20.31 17.18
CA PRO A 110 7.93 19.22 16.66
C PRO A 110 9.07 18.87 17.61
N ALA A 111 9.44 17.60 17.65
CA ALA A 111 10.70 17.18 18.24
C ALA A 111 11.86 17.47 17.26
N ALA A 112 11.91 18.63 16.58
CA ALA A 112 12.90 18.85 15.52
C ALA A 112 13.13 20.31 15.10
N VAL A 113 14.34 20.48 14.54
CA VAL A 113 14.88 21.65 13.85
C VAL A 113 13.97 22.05 12.67
N TRP A 114 13.50 23.29 12.67
CA TRP A 114 12.69 23.87 11.59
C TRP A 114 13.51 24.11 10.32
N LYS A 115 13.89 23.05 9.62
CA LYS A 115 14.51 23.06 8.29
C LYS A 115 13.81 22.02 7.41
N PRO A 116 13.66 22.25 6.10
CA PRO A 116 13.10 21.23 5.21
C PRO A 116 13.89 19.93 5.33
N THR A 117 13.18 18.80 5.36
CA THR A 117 13.81 17.48 5.40
C THR A 117 14.66 17.28 4.16
N HIS A 118 15.90 16.82 4.36
CA HIS A 118 16.85 16.63 3.28
C HIS A 118 16.31 15.63 2.24
N PRO A 119 16.31 15.96 0.94
CA PRO A 119 15.92 15.03 -0.11
C PRO A 119 16.98 13.94 -0.28
N ASP A 120 16.58 12.75 -0.69
CA ASP A 120 17.51 11.64 -0.99
C ASP A 120 17.07 10.95 -2.28
N ILE A 121 17.90 10.04 -2.80
CA ILE A 121 17.61 9.31 -4.02
C ILE A 121 16.35 8.43 -3.89
N LEU A 122 15.60 8.30 -4.99
CA LEU A 122 14.48 7.37 -5.07
C LEU A 122 14.93 5.91 -4.97
N GLY A 123 16.11 5.62 -5.51
CA GLY A 123 16.56 4.25 -5.74
C GLY A 123 15.73 3.53 -6.81
N PRO A 124 16.12 2.30 -7.18
CA PRO A 124 15.47 1.59 -8.29
C PRO A 124 14.21 0.82 -7.87
N PHE A 125 13.94 0.67 -6.56
CA PHE A 125 12.96 -0.30 -6.02
C PHE A 125 11.54 0.26 -5.77
N HIS A 126 11.31 1.54 -6.08
CA HIS A 126 10.00 2.14 -5.95
C HIS A 126 9.03 1.56 -7.01
N VAL A 127 7.86 1.12 -6.57
CA VAL A 127 6.77 0.66 -7.44
C VAL A 127 5.49 1.35 -6.98
N PRO A 128 4.78 2.07 -7.88
CA PRO A 128 3.56 2.77 -7.52
C PRO A 128 2.42 1.80 -7.20
N GLY A 129 1.42 2.29 -6.47
CA GLY A 129 0.20 1.52 -6.18
C GLY A 129 0.28 0.65 -4.92
N SER A 130 1.29 0.85 -4.07
CA SER A 130 1.40 0.17 -2.77
C SER A 130 0.09 0.27 -1.96
N PRO A 131 -0.29 -0.75 -1.18
CA PRO A 131 -1.57 -0.77 -0.47
C PRO A 131 -1.56 0.20 0.71
N PHE A 132 -2.72 0.80 1.00
CA PHE A 132 -2.90 1.55 2.25
C PHE A 132 -3.04 0.57 3.43
N ARG A 133 -2.04 0.52 4.31
CA ARG A 133 -2.05 -0.34 5.51
C ARG A 133 -1.00 0.14 6.53
N GLY A 134 -1.23 -0.17 7.82
CA GLY A 134 -0.32 0.21 8.91
C GLY A 134 0.87 -0.73 9.13
N LYS A 135 1.00 -1.82 8.37
CA LYS A 135 2.10 -2.78 8.49
C LYS A 135 2.85 -2.93 7.18
N VAL A 136 4.16 -2.67 7.20
CA VAL A 136 5.04 -2.73 6.03
C VAL A 136 5.30 -4.17 5.62
N THR A 137 5.64 -5.00 6.60
CA THR A 137 6.05 -6.39 6.42
C THR A 137 4.88 -7.34 6.68
N ALA A 138 4.96 -8.56 6.15
CA ALA A 138 3.99 -9.61 6.45
C ALA A 138 3.99 -9.94 7.96
N PRO A 139 2.87 -10.44 8.51
CA PRO A 139 2.83 -10.97 9.86
C PRO A 139 3.93 -12.00 10.08
N LEU A 140 4.59 -11.94 11.25
CA LEU A 140 5.67 -12.87 11.63
C LEU A 140 6.90 -12.84 10.70
N ALA A 141 7.10 -11.77 9.93
CA ALA A 141 8.34 -11.59 9.18
C ALA A 141 9.56 -11.65 10.11
N GLU A 142 10.58 -12.41 9.71
CA GLU A 142 11.87 -12.44 10.40
C GLU A 142 12.48 -11.04 10.47
N GLY A 143 13.07 -10.68 11.62
CA GLY A 143 13.71 -9.40 11.86
C GLY A 143 13.32 -8.78 13.19
N ALA A 144 14.04 -7.73 13.60
CA ALA A 144 13.70 -6.99 14.81
C ALA A 144 12.48 -6.10 14.54
N THR A 145 11.37 -6.33 15.26
CA THR A 145 10.17 -5.49 15.14
C THR A 145 10.49 -4.03 15.41
N LEU A 146 10.01 -3.16 14.52
CA LEU A 146 10.24 -1.72 14.54
C LEU A 146 8.90 -1.00 14.32
N VAL A 147 8.58 -0.07 15.19
CA VAL A 147 7.49 0.89 15.01
C VAL A 147 8.12 2.23 14.69
N VAL A 148 7.74 2.82 13.56
CA VAL A 148 8.15 4.17 13.17
C VAL A 148 6.93 5.06 13.22
N ARG A 149 7.06 6.18 13.92
CA ARG A 149 6.05 7.22 13.98
C ARG A 149 6.64 8.59 13.74
N GLY A 150 5.82 9.54 13.36
CA GLY A 150 6.28 10.89 13.12
C GLY A 150 5.13 11.83 12.82
N ARG A 151 5.49 13.09 12.61
CA ARG A 151 4.57 14.11 12.09
C ARG A 151 5.14 14.79 10.86
N LEU A 152 4.24 15.16 9.96
CA LEU A 152 4.55 16.04 8.85
C LEU A 152 4.26 17.49 9.24
N TRP A 153 5.21 18.36 8.92
CA TRP A 153 5.19 19.77 9.21
C TRP A 153 5.40 20.59 7.95
N GLY A 154 4.68 21.69 7.79
CA GLY A 154 4.99 22.66 6.75
C GLY A 154 6.15 23.54 7.19
N PHE A 155 7.20 23.63 6.37
CA PHE A 155 8.34 24.51 6.64
C PHE A 155 7.89 25.97 6.74
N ASP A 156 7.08 26.43 5.78
CA ASP A 156 6.63 27.83 5.71
C ASP A 156 5.53 28.14 6.72
N THR A 157 4.57 27.22 6.85
CA THR A 157 3.38 27.43 7.68
C THR A 157 3.64 27.18 9.16
N LYS A 158 4.69 26.41 9.50
CA LYS A 158 4.97 25.89 10.84
C LYS A 158 3.78 25.11 11.45
N LYS A 159 2.89 24.59 10.59
CA LYS A 159 1.68 23.86 10.98
C LYS A 159 1.79 22.38 10.57
N PRO A 160 1.08 21.47 11.26
CA PRO A 160 0.98 20.09 10.80
C PRO A 160 0.37 19.97 9.41
N VAL A 161 0.83 18.99 8.62
CA VAL A 161 0.31 18.71 7.28
C VAL A 161 -0.57 17.46 7.33
N ARG A 162 -1.88 17.69 7.37
CA ARG A 162 -2.91 16.64 7.28
C ARG A 162 -3.09 16.15 5.84
N ASN A 163 -3.65 14.95 5.69
CA ASN A 163 -4.01 14.36 4.39
C ASN A 163 -2.82 14.24 3.42
N ALA A 164 -1.60 14.14 3.94
CA ALA A 164 -0.42 13.86 3.14
C ALA A 164 -0.33 12.35 2.91
N VAL A 165 0.01 11.94 1.70
CA VAL A 165 0.26 10.55 1.34
C VAL A 165 1.75 10.25 1.48
N LEU A 166 2.07 9.20 2.23
CA LEU A 166 3.43 8.68 2.37
C LEU A 166 3.51 7.30 1.76
N ASP A 167 4.26 7.16 0.67
CA ASP A 167 4.70 5.88 0.14
C ASP A 167 5.96 5.47 0.91
N VAL A 168 5.93 4.28 1.53
CA VAL A 168 7.03 3.76 2.35
C VAL A 168 7.44 2.39 1.81
N TRP A 169 8.73 2.19 1.54
CA TRP A 169 9.26 0.91 1.08
C TRP A 169 10.66 0.62 1.63
N GLN A 170 10.98 -0.66 1.82
CA GLN A 170 12.27 -1.11 2.36
C GLN A 170 12.63 -2.52 1.89
N ALA A 171 13.88 -2.90 2.14
CA ALA A 171 14.32 -4.29 2.08
C ALA A 171 13.78 -5.11 3.27
N ASP A 172 13.83 -6.44 3.14
CA ASP A 172 13.64 -7.38 4.24
C ASP A 172 14.88 -7.45 5.19
N HIS A 173 14.83 -8.32 6.20
CA HIS A 173 15.93 -8.57 7.13
C HIS A 173 17.18 -9.22 6.48
N LYS A 174 17.09 -9.61 5.20
CA LYS A 174 18.18 -10.16 4.38
C LYS A 174 18.65 -9.19 3.30
N GLY A 175 18.10 -7.96 3.25
CA GLY A 175 18.49 -6.94 2.29
C GLY A 175 17.85 -7.12 0.91
N ARG A 176 16.72 -7.82 0.81
CA ARG A 176 16.02 -8.10 -0.46
C ARG A 176 14.76 -7.26 -0.61
N TYR A 177 14.52 -6.77 -1.81
CA TYR A 177 13.24 -6.18 -2.22
C TYR A 177 12.45 -7.22 -3.04
N ASP A 178 11.12 -7.07 -3.06
CA ASP A 178 10.21 -7.84 -3.92
C ASP A 178 10.35 -7.48 -5.41
N MET A 179 10.86 -6.28 -5.73
CA MET A 179 11.21 -5.91 -7.09
C MET A 179 12.63 -6.41 -7.44
N THR A 180 12.69 -7.48 -8.22
CA THR A 180 13.95 -8.07 -8.72
C THR A 180 14.31 -7.60 -10.13
N ASN A 181 13.31 -7.26 -10.94
CA ASN A 181 13.47 -6.79 -12.31
C ASN A 181 12.60 -5.54 -12.57
N PRO A 182 13.20 -4.37 -12.84
CA PRO A 182 12.43 -3.16 -13.16
C PRO A 182 11.50 -3.29 -14.37
N ARG A 183 11.78 -4.20 -15.31
CA ARG A 183 10.93 -4.44 -16.49
C ARG A 183 9.72 -5.32 -16.18
N GLN A 184 9.71 -5.98 -15.03
CA GLN A 184 8.65 -6.88 -14.57
C GLN A 184 8.39 -6.61 -13.09
N PRO A 185 7.81 -5.43 -12.75
CA PRO A 185 7.50 -5.11 -11.37
C PRO A 185 6.48 -6.11 -10.80
N PRO A 186 6.52 -6.37 -9.48
CA PRO A 186 5.53 -7.23 -8.84
C PRO A 186 4.11 -6.69 -9.04
N LYS A 187 3.13 -7.58 -9.11
CA LYS A 187 1.72 -7.19 -9.13
C LYS A 187 1.28 -6.70 -7.75
N TRP A 188 0.18 -5.96 -7.70
CA TRP A 188 -0.30 -5.35 -6.45
C TRP A 188 -0.53 -6.35 -5.31
N HIS A 189 -0.91 -7.58 -5.63
CA HIS A 189 -1.12 -8.66 -4.66
C HIS A 189 0.16 -9.39 -4.24
N GLU A 190 1.29 -9.13 -4.90
CA GLU A 190 2.63 -9.68 -4.59
C GLU A 190 3.46 -8.69 -3.76
N PHE A 191 2.96 -7.48 -3.52
CA PHE A 191 3.70 -6.43 -2.84
C PHE A 191 4.11 -6.81 -1.41
N GLN A 192 5.42 -6.79 -1.17
CA GLN A 192 6.02 -7.01 0.14
C GLN A 192 6.84 -5.79 0.56
N ASN A 193 6.85 -5.52 1.87
CA ASN A 193 7.70 -4.48 2.46
C ASN A 193 7.48 -3.07 1.88
N ARG A 194 6.25 -2.81 1.43
CA ARG A 194 5.80 -1.52 0.87
C ARG A 194 4.36 -1.20 1.26
N ILE A 195 4.09 0.08 1.54
CA ILE A 195 2.77 0.59 1.96
C ILE A 195 2.56 2.02 1.52
N ARG A 196 1.31 2.47 1.63
CA ARG A 196 0.94 3.87 1.73
C ARG A 196 0.27 4.18 3.06
N LEU A 197 0.50 5.38 3.55
CA LEU A 197 -0.16 5.95 4.73
C LEU A 197 -0.74 7.31 4.37
N VAL A 198 -1.73 7.74 5.15
CA VAL A 198 -2.27 9.09 5.11
C VAL A 198 -2.08 9.72 6.48
N THR A 199 -1.59 10.95 6.55
CA THR A 199 -1.48 11.66 7.84
C THR A 199 -2.85 12.08 8.37
N ASP A 200 -2.99 12.02 9.69
CA ASP A 200 -4.18 12.48 10.39
C ASP A 200 -4.26 14.03 10.47
N GLU A 201 -5.27 14.55 11.17
CA GLU A 201 -5.53 15.98 11.36
C GLU A 201 -4.37 16.72 12.05
N THR A 202 -3.54 15.99 12.81
CA THR A 202 -2.35 16.49 13.51
C THR A 202 -1.05 16.24 12.71
N GLY A 203 -1.18 15.84 11.45
CA GLY A 203 -0.05 15.49 10.58
C GLY A 203 0.65 14.19 11.00
N TYR A 204 0.07 13.40 11.91
CA TYR A 204 0.69 12.21 12.46
C TYR A 204 0.59 11.02 11.52
N TYR A 205 1.63 10.19 11.54
CA TYR A 205 1.63 8.88 10.92
C TYR A 205 2.36 7.87 11.82
N GLU A 206 1.97 6.61 11.70
CA GLU A 206 2.63 5.49 12.37
C GLU A 206 2.50 4.24 11.51
N TYR A 207 3.53 3.40 11.53
CA TYR A 207 3.49 2.06 10.96
C TYR A 207 4.40 1.08 11.68
N GLU A 208 4.05 -0.19 11.58
CA GLU A 208 4.82 -1.33 12.06
C GLU A 208 5.62 -1.96 10.91
N THR A 209 6.85 -2.38 11.18
CA THR A 209 7.73 -3.06 10.25
C THR A 209 8.75 -3.92 11.02
N ILE A 210 9.72 -4.46 10.30
CA ILE A 210 10.98 -4.97 10.83
C ILE A 210 12.12 -4.04 10.43
N ARG A 211 13.18 -3.98 11.25
CA ARG A 211 14.40 -3.28 10.88
C ARG A 211 15.00 -3.92 9.62
N PRO A 212 15.12 -3.19 8.50
CA PRO A 212 15.71 -3.72 7.27
C PRO A 212 17.20 -4.02 7.47
N ALA A 213 17.74 -4.91 6.64
CA ALA A 213 19.18 -5.11 6.57
C ALA A 213 19.83 -4.19 5.52
N ALA A 214 21.14 -3.99 5.69
CA ALA A 214 22.00 -3.43 4.66
C ALA A 214 22.00 -4.34 3.41
N TYR A 215 22.17 -3.76 2.23
CA TYR A 215 22.18 -4.52 0.97
C TYR A 215 23.21 -4.01 -0.02
N ARG A 216 23.61 -4.88 -0.95
CA ARG A 216 24.54 -4.52 -2.02
C ARG A 216 23.82 -3.73 -3.11
N ALA A 217 24.37 -2.59 -3.48
CA ALA A 217 23.88 -1.79 -4.60
C ALA A 217 25.07 -1.22 -5.39
N GLY A 218 25.11 -1.49 -6.69
CA GLY A 218 26.27 -1.15 -7.52
C GLY A 218 27.56 -1.77 -6.95
N GLY A 219 28.60 -0.95 -6.79
CA GLY A 219 29.90 -1.38 -6.27
C GLY A 219 30.04 -1.41 -4.74
N GLY A 220 28.98 -1.11 -3.98
CA GLY A 220 29.07 -0.93 -2.52
C GLY A 220 27.95 -1.62 -1.74
N VAL A 221 27.99 -1.43 -0.42
CA VAL A 221 26.92 -1.82 0.51
C VAL A 221 26.26 -0.55 1.02
N ARG A 222 24.94 -0.48 0.90
CA ARG A 222 24.14 0.60 1.49
C ARG A 222 23.77 0.22 2.93
N PRO A 223 23.82 1.15 3.90
CA PRO A 223 23.38 0.91 5.27
C PRO A 223 21.90 0.52 5.30
N ALA A 224 21.42 -0.02 6.41
CA ALA A 224 19.98 -0.21 6.60
C ALA A 224 19.24 1.14 6.45
N HIS A 225 18.15 1.16 5.68
CA HIS A 225 17.32 2.35 5.48
C HIS A 225 15.89 1.98 5.07
N ILE A 226 14.96 2.92 5.26
CA ILE A 226 13.59 2.87 4.73
C ILE A 226 13.38 4.12 3.90
N HIS A 227 12.78 3.95 2.74
CA HIS A 227 12.49 5.05 1.82
C HIS A 227 11.12 5.66 2.09
N TYR A 228 11.01 6.94 1.75
CA TYR A 228 9.77 7.69 1.73
C TYR A 228 9.61 8.46 0.43
N MET A 229 8.40 8.47 -0.10
CA MET A 229 7.93 9.48 -1.04
C MET A 229 6.69 10.12 -0.44
N VAL A 230 6.75 11.43 -0.21
CA VAL A 230 5.72 12.20 0.47
C VAL A 230 5.09 13.18 -0.51
N GLN A 231 3.76 13.19 -0.54
CA GLN A 231 2.96 14.08 -1.37
C GLN A 231 1.85 14.72 -0.53
N ALA A 232 1.73 16.04 -0.59
CA ALA A 232 0.67 16.77 0.08
C ALA A 232 0.23 17.96 -0.78
N PRO A 233 -1.07 18.32 -0.78
CA PRO A 233 -1.56 19.49 -1.51
C PRO A 233 -0.81 20.77 -1.11
N GLY A 234 -0.31 21.52 -2.10
CA GLY A 234 0.44 22.76 -1.89
C GLY A 234 1.91 22.59 -1.48
N TYR A 235 2.43 21.36 -1.40
CA TYR A 235 3.83 21.06 -1.10
C TYR A 235 4.52 20.38 -2.27
N GLY A 236 5.85 20.55 -2.35
CA GLY A 236 6.67 19.82 -3.30
C GLY A 236 6.69 18.33 -2.94
N ARG A 237 6.72 17.46 -3.95
CA ARG A 237 6.94 16.02 -3.71
C ARG A 237 8.32 15.83 -3.11
N LEU A 238 8.39 15.27 -1.90
CA LEU A 238 9.65 14.95 -1.23
C LEU A 238 9.96 13.46 -1.42
N ILE A 239 11.15 13.16 -1.94
CA ILE A 239 11.74 11.83 -1.90
C ILE A 239 12.86 11.88 -0.89
N THR A 240 12.85 10.98 0.08
CA THR A 240 13.83 10.95 1.16
C THR A 240 13.99 9.54 1.72
N GLN A 241 14.89 9.36 2.66
CA GLN A 241 15.18 8.09 3.32
C GLN A 241 15.38 8.34 4.81
N LEU A 242 15.19 7.32 5.65
CA LEU A 242 15.72 7.34 7.01
C LEU A 242 16.80 6.29 7.19
N TYR A 243 17.82 6.63 7.96
CA TYR A 243 18.97 5.78 8.23
C TYR A 243 19.09 5.49 9.73
N PHE A 244 19.69 4.35 10.08
CA PHE A 244 19.88 3.96 11.48
C PHE A 244 21.23 4.43 12.00
N LYS A 245 21.23 5.23 13.06
CA LYS A 245 22.45 5.67 13.74
C LYS A 245 23.29 4.46 14.18
N GLY A 246 24.59 4.51 13.88
CA GLY A 246 25.54 3.45 14.21
C GLY A 246 25.59 2.30 13.21
N ASP A 247 24.89 2.38 12.08
CA ASP A 247 25.08 1.40 11.00
C ASP A 247 26.51 1.49 10.43
N PRO A 248 27.23 0.36 10.31
CA PRO A 248 28.65 0.35 9.94
C PRO A 248 28.92 0.81 8.50
N TYR A 249 27.90 0.88 7.63
CA TYR A 249 28.06 1.28 6.23
C TYR A 249 27.77 2.76 5.98
N LEU A 250 27.30 3.52 6.99
CA LEU A 250 26.97 4.94 6.85
C LEU A 250 28.10 5.76 6.23
N ALA A 251 29.31 5.65 6.78
CA ALA A 251 30.46 6.45 6.35
C ALA A 251 30.94 6.12 4.93
N ARG A 252 30.57 4.94 4.39
CA ARG A 252 31.01 4.44 3.08
C ARG A 252 29.95 4.64 2.00
N ASP A 253 28.68 4.86 2.36
CA ASP A 253 27.63 5.15 1.40
C ASP A 253 27.65 6.65 1.03
N ARG A 254 27.89 6.94 -0.26
CA ARG A 254 27.90 8.30 -0.82
C ARG A 254 26.63 9.11 -0.56
N TRP A 255 25.47 8.45 -0.42
CA TRP A 255 24.17 9.08 -0.17
C TRP A 255 23.89 9.26 1.32
N ALA A 256 24.38 8.35 2.17
CA ALA A 256 24.10 8.37 3.60
C ALA A 256 25.17 9.10 4.45
N ARG A 257 26.42 9.17 3.98
CA ARG A 257 27.58 9.63 4.78
C ARG A 257 27.46 11.05 5.34
N GLU A 258 26.75 11.93 4.64
CA GLU A 258 26.52 13.33 5.03
C GLU A 258 25.06 13.58 5.44
N SER A 259 24.25 12.52 5.53
CA SER A 259 22.83 12.63 5.81
C SER A 259 22.54 13.00 7.26
N ASN A 260 21.61 13.94 7.46
CA ASN A 260 21.05 14.27 8.76
C ASN A 260 19.80 13.44 9.11
N LEU A 261 19.45 12.45 8.28
CA LEU A 261 18.23 11.64 8.37
C LEU A 261 18.43 10.42 9.28
N LEU A 262 19.13 10.61 10.40
CA LEU A 262 19.55 9.53 11.31
C LEU A 262 18.57 9.37 12.48
N ILE A 263 18.03 8.17 12.64
CA ILE A 263 17.24 7.80 13.81
C ILE A 263 18.02 6.88 14.75
N ALA A 264 17.71 6.96 16.04
CA ALA A 264 18.20 6.05 17.07
C ALA A 264 17.00 5.37 17.74
N PRO A 265 16.51 4.23 17.20
CA PRO A 265 15.40 3.51 17.79
C PRO A 265 15.68 3.13 19.24
N ARG A 266 14.67 3.25 20.09
CA ARG A 266 14.73 2.85 21.50
C ARG A 266 14.03 1.52 21.67
N GLU A 267 14.63 0.60 22.42
CA GLU A 267 13.98 -0.66 22.74
C GLU A 267 12.82 -0.43 23.73
N LYS A 268 11.68 -1.06 23.47
CA LYS A 268 10.49 -1.09 24.32
C LYS A 268 10.17 -2.53 24.66
N LYS A 269 10.16 -2.83 25.96
CA LYS A 269 9.76 -4.14 26.50
C LYS A 269 8.25 -4.18 26.68
N VAL A 270 7.64 -5.28 26.29
CA VAL A 270 6.22 -5.58 26.47
C VAL A 270 6.09 -6.99 27.06
N PRO A 271 4.94 -7.37 27.66
CA PRO A 271 4.80 -8.67 28.31
C PRO A 271 5.14 -9.87 27.41
N LYS A 272 4.93 -9.75 26.08
CA LYS A 272 5.16 -10.80 25.09
C LYS A 272 6.39 -10.55 24.20
N GLY A 273 7.36 -9.75 24.62
CA GLY A 273 8.60 -9.55 23.89
C GLY A 273 9.12 -8.11 23.91
N LYS A 274 9.76 -7.70 22.81
CA LYS A 274 10.34 -6.37 22.67
C LYS A 274 10.26 -5.88 21.24
N TYR A 275 10.14 -4.58 21.07
CA TYR A 275 10.20 -3.92 19.77
C TYR A 275 11.05 -2.65 19.85
N GLN A 276 11.47 -2.13 18.70
CA GLN A 276 12.17 -0.87 18.58
C GLN A 276 11.18 0.23 18.23
N LEU A 277 11.24 1.37 18.93
CA LEU A 277 10.42 2.54 18.63
C LEU A 277 11.32 3.66 18.11
N ALA A 278 11.00 4.17 16.93
CA ALA A 278 11.68 5.30 16.32
C ALA A 278 10.71 6.46 16.04
N THR A 279 11.23 7.67 16.13
CA THR A 279 10.53 8.89 15.70
C THR A 279 11.25 9.49 14.51
N PHE A 280 10.50 9.81 13.46
CA PHE A 280 11.01 10.46 12.24
C PHE A 280 10.02 11.55 11.82
N ASP A 281 10.30 12.80 12.17
CA ASP A 281 9.47 13.93 11.75
C ASP A 281 9.92 14.43 10.36
N ILE A 282 8.96 14.79 9.52
CA ILE A 282 9.23 15.25 8.14
C ILE A 282 8.75 16.69 8.01
N VAL A 283 9.60 17.57 7.48
CA VAL A 283 9.30 18.98 7.24
C VAL A 283 9.28 19.22 5.72
N LEU A 284 8.10 19.56 5.18
CA LEU A 284 7.87 19.79 3.76
C LEU A 284 8.00 21.27 3.39
N ALA A 285 8.73 21.56 2.32
CA ALA A 285 8.74 22.87 1.68
C ALA A 285 7.60 22.99 0.66
N ARG A 286 7.10 24.21 0.43
CA ARG A 286 6.13 24.47 -0.64
C ARG A 286 6.65 24.06 -2.00
N ALA A 287 5.74 23.68 -2.89
CA ALA A 287 6.09 23.54 -4.30
C ALA A 287 6.53 24.91 -4.82
N GLU A 288 7.66 24.98 -5.52
CA GLU A 288 8.02 26.21 -6.22
C GLU A 288 6.89 26.55 -7.19
N GLN A 289 6.33 27.76 -7.05
CA GLN A 289 5.42 28.26 -8.05
C GLN A 289 6.26 28.58 -9.28
N THR A 290 6.32 27.65 -10.23
CA THR A 290 6.79 27.98 -11.59
C THR A 290 5.89 29.10 -12.10
N GLY A 291 6.42 30.32 -12.09
CA GLY A 291 5.74 31.51 -12.58
C GLY A 291 5.22 31.25 -13.98
N ARG A 292 3.90 31.39 -14.16
CA ARG A 292 3.36 31.72 -15.48
C ARG A 292 3.80 33.15 -15.75
N ASN A 293 4.91 33.31 -16.46
CA ASN A 293 5.16 34.50 -17.26
C ASN A 293 4.29 34.45 -18.52
#